data_AF-A0A093XMG2-F1
#
_entry.id   AF-A0A093XMG2-F1
#
_cell.length_a   1.000
_cell.length_b   1.000
_cell.length_c   1.000
_cell.angle_alpha   90.00
_cell.angle_beta   90.00
_cell.angle_gamma   90.00
#
_symmetry.space_group_name_H-M   'P 1'
#
loop_
_entity.id
_entity.type
_entity.pdbx_description
1 polymer ?
#
loop_
_entity_poly.entity_id
_entity_poly.type
_entity_poly.pdbx_seq_one_letter_code
_entity_poly.pdbx_strand_id
1 'polypeptide(L)'
;MKKSRPTKLSSLLAILTSLVHEVTAIHHLRLSPVILVTRDTSTRAFRITNHCPVDIYPAIQTQAGTGPAFGGYHALPGNTTSFDVSAGWQGRIWARTNCTFNENGMSTNGMGADACLTGDCGGLLDCQGTGKPATLAEFTMSGSINLSYYDISLVDGYNLPLGIISLHIESSDPDLKNIPSNTTNPVCIGSPNFLQATNQLENGTTVPSNSTIGSITYSTPLEMTLSTHAVSQWCPWPLQIQPPPKPGAGVYPYPDDGIARPDFDPCLSLCSRYGKSNYCCTGKHGTADKCSPNMYSKAAKKVCPDAYSYAYDDTTSTFTVKQGAGFEVVFCPSGRSTNIQKSLTT
;
A
#
# COMPACT_ATOMS: atom_id res chain seq x y z
N MET A 1 62.25 40.33 20.64
CA MET A 1 62.75 38.97 20.34
C MET A 1 61.90 37.93 21.07
N LYS A 2 61.07 37.17 20.34
CA LYS A 2 60.87 35.71 20.48
C LYS A 2 59.72 35.29 19.57
N LYS A 3 60.07 34.50 18.54
CA LYS A 3 59.16 33.72 17.70
C LYS A 3 58.46 32.66 18.56
N SER A 4 57.19 32.37 18.29
CA SER A 4 56.60 31.06 18.56
C SER A 4 55.58 30.70 17.48
N ARG A 5 55.64 29.44 17.05
CA ARG A 5 55.04 28.82 15.87
C ARG A 5 53.53 28.58 16.03
N PRO A 6 52.76 28.40 14.94
CA PRO A 6 51.44 27.80 15.01
C PRO A 6 51.56 26.27 15.13
N THR A 7 51.03 25.70 16.21
CA THR A 7 50.79 24.25 16.32
C THR A 7 49.50 23.90 15.58
N LYS A 8 49.62 23.14 14.49
CA LYS A 8 48.50 22.43 13.86
C LYS A 8 48.02 21.35 14.84
N LEU A 9 46.82 21.51 15.38
CA LEU A 9 46.12 20.44 16.09
C LEU A 9 45.31 19.66 15.04
N SER A 10 45.75 18.45 14.75
CA SER A 10 45.03 17.46 13.96
C SER A 10 43.86 16.95 14.80
N SER A 11 42.62 17.24 14.40
CA SER A 11 41.44 16.51 14.86
C SER A 11 40.92 15.64 13.72
N LEU A 12 41.32 14.36 13.70
CA LEU A 12 40.58 13.35 12.96
C LEU A 12 39.21 13.21 13.63
N LEU A 13 38.18 13.76 12.98
CA LEU A 13 36.79 13.46 13.31
C LEU A 13 36.47 12.11 12.67
N ALA A 14 36.57 11.03 13.45
CA ALA A 14 36.04 9.74 13.04
C ALA A 14 34.52 9.84 13.02
N ILE A 15 33.95 10.02 11.83
CA ILE A 15 32.51 9.91 11.60
C ILE A 15 32.17 8.43 11.79
N LEU A 16 31.63 8.07 12.94
CA LEU A 16 30.95 6.79 13.14
C LEU A 16 29.70 6.82 12.27
N THR A 17 29.82 6.37 11.01
CA THR A 17 28.65 5.98 10.24
C THR A 17 28.11 4.71 10.87
N SER A 18 26.95 4.81 11.51
CA SER A 18 26.17 3.65 11.89
C SER A 18 25.77 2.92 10.60
N LEU A 19 26.54 1.90 10.23
CA LEU A 19 26.10 0.91 9.26
C LEU A 19 24.91 0.17 9.87
N VAL A 20 23.72 0.68 9.56
CA VAL A 20 22.48 -0.10 9.57
C VAL A 20 22.75 -1.30 8.67
N HIS A 21 22.98 -2.45 9.29
CA HIS A 21 23.07 -3.72 8.58
C HIS A 21 21.69 -3.98 7.99
N GLU A 22 21.59 -3.83 6.66
CA GLU A 22 20.38 -4.14 5.93
C GLU A 22 20.12 -5.64 5.94
N VAL A 23 18.85 -5.94 6.08
CA VAL A 23 18.29 -7.23 6.47
C VAL A 23 17.64 -7.86 5.24
N THR A 24 18.00 -9.11 4.96
CA THR A 24 17.48 -9.96 3.88
C THR A 24 16.02 -10.34 4.13
N ALA A 25 15.11 -9.52 3.59
CA ALA A 25 13.72 -9.85 3.36
C ALA A 25 13.43 -9.64 1.88
N ILE A 26 12.89 -10.63 1.19
CA ILE A 26 12.46 -10.51 -0.22
C ILE A 26 11.10 -9.78 -0.24
N HIS A 27 11.08 -8.56 0.26
CA HIS A 27 10.10 -7.58 -0.23
C HIS A 27 10.67 -7.13 -1.56
N HIS A 28 9.93 -7.20 -2.66
CA HIS A 28 10.44 -6.81 -3.99
C HIS A 28 10.90 -5.33 -4.01
N LEU A 29 10.38 -4.48 -3.10
CA LEU A 29 10.89 -3.13 -2.82
C LEU A 29 12.28 -3.07 -2.15
N ARG A 30 12.76 -4.14 -1.52
CA ARG A 30 14.11 -4.23 -0.92
C ARG A 30 15.17 -4.79 -1.87
N LEU A 31 14.75 -5.34 -3.00
CA LEU A 31 15.70 -5.74 -4.02
C LEU A 31 16.20 -4.47 -4.70
N SER A 32 17.48 -4.14 -4.49
CA SER A 32 18.16 -3.18 -5.35
C SER A 32 18.04 -3.69 -6.79
N PRO A 33 17.61 -2.85 -7.76
CA PRO A 33 17.53 -3.29 -9.13
C PRO A 33 18.90 -3.82 -9.56
N VAL A 34 18.95 -5.05 -10.07
CA VAL A 34 20.15 -5.56 -10.75
C VAL A 34 20.22 -4.78 -12.05
N ILE A 35 21.00 -3.69 -12.04
CA ILE A 35 21.22 -2.85 -13.21
C ILE A 35 22.07 -3.65 -14.20
N LEU A 36 21.44 -4.49 -15.03
CA LEU A 36 21.99 -4.72 -16.36
C LEU A 36 21.70 -3.44 -17.13
N VAL A 37 22.73 -2.63 -17.35
CA VAL A 37 22.65 -1.31 -18.00
C VAL A 37 22.21 -1.50 -19.46
N THR A 38 20.91 -1.58 -19.69
CA THR A 38 20.28 -1.04 -20.89
C THR A 38 19.52 0.20 -20.42
N ARG A 39 19.93 1.39 -20.90
CA ARG A 39 19.25 2.65 -20.57
C ARG A 39 17.88 2.67 -21.25
N ASP A 40 16.90 1.99 -20.67
CA ASP A 40 15.51 2.13 -21.08
C ASP A 40 15.03 3.51 -20.64
N THR A 41 14.91 4.42 -21.60
CA THR A 41 14.43 5.80 -21.39
C THR A 41 12.93 5.93 -21.60
N SER A 42 12.22 4.82 -21.85
CA SER A 42 10.78 4.85 -22.02
C SER A 42 10.07 5.10 -20.69
N THR A 43 8.86 5.65 -20.79
CA THR A 43 7.99 5.91 -19.66
C THR A 43 6.92 4.83 -19.54
N ARG A 44 6.29 4.75 -18.37
CA ARG A 44 5.12 3.93 -18.09
C ARG A 44 4.01 4.85 -17.63
N ALA A 45 2.84 4.72 -18.25
CA ALA A 45 1.67 5.50 -17.87
C ALA A 45 1.12 5.00 -16.54
N PHE A 46 0.90 5.92 -15.61
CA PHE A 46 0.23 5.69 -14.35
C PHE A 46 -1.03 6.55 -14.25
N ARG A 47 -2.05 6.00 -13.59
CA ARG A 47 -3.28 6.70 -13.25
C ARG A 47 -3.64 6.46 -11.80
N ILE A 48 -4.23 7.46 -11.17
CA ILE A 48 -4.84 7.34 -9.86
C ILE A 48 -6.27 7.84 -9.95
N THR A 49 -7.21 7.01 -9.51
CA THR A 49 -8.64 7.27 -9.60
C THR A 49 -9.27 7.27 -8.22
N ASN A 50 -9.98 8.35 -7.87
CA ASN A 50 -10.77 8.44 -6.66
C ASN A 50 -12.21 7.97 -6.92
N HIS A 51 -12.57 6.74 -6.53
CA HIS A 51 -13.98 6.30 -6.50
C HIS A 51 -14.60 6.40 -5.10
N CYS A 52 -13.92 7.02 -4.14
CA CYS A 52 -14.51 7.26 -2.84
C CYS A 52 -15.62 8.31 -2.97
N PRO A 53 -16.70 8.24 -2.17
CA PRO A 53 -17.77 9.24 -2.17
C PRO A 53 -17.35 10.56 -1.51
N VAL A 54 -16.07 10.71 -1.18
CA VAL A 54 -15.48 11.83 -0.46
C VAL A 54 -14.14 12.20 -1.09
N ASP A 55 -13.69 13.40 -0.78
CA ASP A 55 -12.35 13.86 -1.13
C ASP A 55 -11.29 12.99 -0.46
N ILE A 56 -10.26 12.67 -1.23
CA ILE A 56 -9.04 12.02 -0.73
C ILE A 56 -7.83 12.83 -1.14
N TYR A 57 -6.71 12.55 -0.49
CA TYR A 57 -5.44 13.17 -0.84
C TYR A 57 -4.44 12.08 -1.21
N PRO A 58 -4.38 11.68 -2.50
CA PRO A 58 -3.40 10.71 -2.95
C PRO A 58 -1.98 11.21 -2.65
N ALA A 59 -1.10 10.25 -2.45
CA ALA A 59 0.29 10.46 -2.12
C ALA A 59 1.16 9.42 -2.83
N ILE A 60 2.34 9.87 -3.24
CA ILE A 60 3.27 9.10 -4.06
C ILE A 60 4.64 9.25 -3.44
N GLN A 61 5.33 8.13 -3.22
CA GLN A 61 6.73 8.12 -2.83
C GLN A 61 7.55 7.44 -3.92
N THR A 62 8.51 8.16 -4.49
CA THR A 62 9.52 7.58 -5.38
C THR A 62 10.72 7.12 -4.55
N GLN A 63 11.06 5.84 -4.66
CA GLN A 63 12.19 5.22 -3.96
C GLN A 63 13.39 5.00 -4.89
N ALA A 64 13.12 4.72 -6.18
CA ALA A 64 14.14 4.67 -7.22
C ALA A 64 13.56 5.06 -8.59
N GLY A 65 14.45 5.41 -9.53
CA GLY A 65 14.05 5.92 -10.85
C GLY A 65 13.48 7.34 -10.79
N THR A 66 12.72 7.71 -11.81
CA THR A 66 12.06 9.02 -11.92
C THR A 66 10.54 8.85 -11.83
N GLY A 67 9.92 9.46 -10.82
CA GLY A 67 8.47 9.55 -10.68
C GLY A 67 7.91 10.92 -11.08
N PRO A 68 6.64 11.22 -10.74
CA PRO A 68 6.04 12.53 -11.02
C PRO A 68 6.71 13.66 -10.22
N ALA A 69 6.54 14.90 -10.69
CA ALA A 69 7.04 16.11 -10.03
C ALA A 69 6.29 16.48 -8.74
N PHE A 70 5.33 15.68 -8.32
CA PHE A 70 4.51 15.86 -7.12
C PHE A 70 4.46 14.55 -6.33
N GLY A 71 4.53 14.63 -5.00
CA GLY A 71 4.39 13.53 -4.05
C GLY A 71 3.01 13.45 -3.40
N GLY A 72 2.09 14.36 -3.74
CA GLY A 72 0.69 14.26 -3.34
C GLY A 72 -0.15 15.44 -3.78
N TYR A 73 -1.46 15.26 -3.78
CA TYR A 73 -2.43 16.25 -4.28
C TYR A 73 -3.82 15.98 -3.69
N HIS A 74 -4.77 16.90 -3.93
CA HIS A 74 -6.17 16.76 -3.54
C HIS A 74 -7.00 16.21 -4.71
N ALA A 75 -7.82 15.19 -4.46
CA ALA A 75 -8.65 14.55 -5.47
C ALA A 75 -10.12 14.51 -5.03
N LEU A 76 -10.98 15.16 -5.82
CA LEU A 76 -12.44 15.08 -5.66
C LEU A 76 -12.97 13.69 -6.07
N PRO A 77 -14.16 13.28 -5.59
CA PRO A 77 -14.84 12.07 -6.06
C PRO A 77 -14.94 12.02 -7.58
N GLY A 78 -14.59 10.88 -8.17
CA GLY A 78 -14.59 10.63 -9.61
C GLY A 78 -13.37 11.15 -10.37
N ASN A 79 -12.47 11.91 -9.74
CA ASN A 79 -11.28 12.41 -10.42
C ASN A 79 -10.31 11.27 -10.76
N THR A 80 -9.77 11.33 -11.98
CA THR A 80 -8.64 10.52 -12.43
C THR A 80 -7.46 11.45 -12.75
N THR A 81 -6.28 11.16 -12.20
CA THR A 81 -5.05 11.90 -12.46
C THR A 81 -4.03 10.98 -13.11
N SER A 82 -3.53 11.38 -14.28
CA SER A 82 -2.52 10.64 -15.03
C SER A 82 -1.14 11.26 -14.85
N PHE A 83 -0.11 10.42 -14.81
CA PHE A 83 1.30 10.82 -14.82
C PHE A 83 2.16 9.70 -15.40
N ASP A 84 3.40 10.02 -15.72
CA ASP A 84 4.37 9.05 -16.24
C ASP A 84 5.47 8.80 -15.23
N VAL A 85 5.97 7.57 -15.21
CA VAL A 85 7.16 7.18 -14.46
C VAL A 85 8.20 6.54 -15.39
N SER A 86 9.48 6.59 -15.02
CA SER A 86 10.53 5.91 -15.79
C SER A 86 10.36 4.40 -15.77
N ALA A 87 10.87 3.69 -16.78
CA ALA A 87 10.93 2.22 -16.80
C ALA A 87 11.60 1.60 -15.55
N GLY A 88 12.53 2.32 -14.92
CA GLY A 88 13.22 1.91 -13.69
C GLY A 88 12.56 2.34 -12.38
N TRP A 89 11.31 2.83 -12.43
CA TRP A 89 10.65 3.39 -11.25
C TRP A 89 10.33 2.33 -10.20
N GLN A 90 10.64 2.67 -8.96
CA GLN A 90 10.20 1.96 -7.77
C GLN A 90 9.54 2.95 -6.85
N GLY A 91 8.37 2.62 -6.34
CA GLY A 91 7.65 3.53 -5.48
C GLY A 91 6.34 2.98 -4.93
N ARG A 92 5.66 3.86 -4.22
CA ARG A 92 4.46 3.57 -3.46
C ARG A 92 3.40 4.61 -3.72
N ILE A 93 2.15 4.18 -3.77
CA ILE A 93 0.98 5.04 -3.90
C ILE A 93 0.00 4.70 -2.78
N TRP A 94 -0.51 5.70 -2.09
CA TRP A 94 -1.60 5.57 -1.11
C TRP A 94 -2.49 6.81 -1.16
N ALA A 95 -3.56 6.81 -0.37
CA ALA A 95 -4.38 7.98 -0.18
C ALA A 95 -4.60 8.28 1.29
N ARG A 96 -4.73 9.57 1.58
CA ARG A 96 -4.93 10.13 2.92
C ARG A 96 -6.35 10.63 3.04
N THR A 97 -6.87 10.58 4.26
CA THR A 97 -8.27 10.96 4.54
C THR A 97 -8.34 12.01 5.63
N ASN A 98 -9.38 12.84 5.55
CA ASN A 98 -9.67 13.87 6.55
C ASN A 98 -8.45 14.77 6.81
N CYS A 99 -7.99 15.43 5.73
CA CYS A 99 -6.81 16.27 5.75
C CYS A 99 -7.16 17.76 5.81
N THR A 100 -6.27 18.56 6.37
CA THR A 100 -6.33 20.02 6.30
C THR A 100 -4.92 20.58 6.11
N PHE A 101 -4.72 21.27 4.98
CA PHE A 101 -3.46 21.92 4.63
C PHE A 101 -3.66 23.43 4.51
N ASN A 102 -2.62 24.20 4.83
CA ASN A 102 -2.54 25.62 4.49
C ASN A 102 -2.17 25.82 3.01
N GLU A 103 -2.11 27.09 2.57
CA GLU A 103 -1.80 27.45 1.18
C GLU A 103 -0.44 26.94 0.68
N ASN A 104 0.50 26.67 1.59
CA ASN A 104 1.82 26.13 1.27
C ASN A 104 1.87 24.60 1.29
N GLY A 105 0.72 23.92 1.43
CA GLY A 105 0.65 22.46 1.49
C GLY A 105 1.22 21.87 2.79
N MET A 106 1.18 22.61 3.91
CA MET A 106 1.62 22.14 5.22
C MET A 106 0.46 22.06 6.22
N SER A 107 0.61 21.25 7.27
CA SER A 107 -0.38 21.14 8.36
C SER A 107 -0.71 22.50 8.97
N THR A 108 -2.00 22.73 9.24
CA THR A 108 -2.50 23.90 9.95
C THR A 108 -2.27 23.82 11.46
N ASN A 109 -1.92 22.64 11.99
CA ASN A 109 -1.70 22.40 13.42
C ASN A 109 -0.26 22.71 13.89
N GLY A 110 0.58 23.24 13.00
CA GLY A 110 1.97 23.56 13.27
C GLY A 110 2.96 22.67 12.52
N MET A 111 4.24 23.04 12.57
CA MET A 111 5.30 22.35 11.82
C MET A 111 5.50 20.92 12.33
N GLY A 112 5.39 19.95 11.43
CA GLY A 112 5.57 18.52 11.73
C GLY A 112 4.38 17.86 12.44
N ALA A 113 3.28 18.58 12.64
CA ALA A 113 2.03 17.98 13.10
C ALA A 113 1.29 17.31 11.93
N ASP A 114 0.54 16.25 12.23
CA ASP A 114 -0.28 15.59 11.21
C ASP A 114 -1.27 16.59 10.60
N ALA A 115 -1.39 16.54 9.28
CA ALA A 115 -2.41 17.25 8.51
C ALA A 115 -3.62 16.36 8.25
N CYS A 116 -3.43 15.04 8.20
CA CYS A 116 -4.44 14.03 7.88
C CYS A 116 -4.69 13.06 9.04
N LEU A 117 -5.92 12.55 9.15
CA LEU A 117 -6.25 11.50 10.14
C LEU A 117 -5.60 10.15 9.81
N THR A 118 -5.48 9.80 8.53
CA THR A 118 -4.84 8.56 8.08
C THR A 118 -3.88 8.82 6.94
N GLY A 119 -2.85 7.98 6.84
CA GLY A 119 -1.84 8.06 5.77
C GLY A 119 -0.98 9.32 5.79
N ASP A 120 -1.03 10.11 6.86
CA ASP A 120 -0.26 11.37 6.96
C ASP A 120 1.24 11.12 6.78
N CYS A 121 1.89 11.99 6.00
CA CYS A 121 3.28 11.86 5.60
C CYS A 121 4.16 12.97 6.18
N GLY A 122 3.90 13.38 7.42
CA GLY A 122 4.64 14.43 8.13
C GLY A 122 4.03 15.81 8.00
N GLY A 123 2.71 15.89 7.80
CA GLY A 123 1.95 17.13 7.66
C GLY A 123 2.16 17.83 6.32
N LEU A 124 2.63 17.13 5.28
CA LEU A 124 2.94 17.68 3.97
C LEU A 124 1.94 17.20 2.92
N LEU A 125 1.46 18.09 2.05
CA LEU A 125 0.65 17.72 0.88
C LEU A 125 1.51 16.92 -0.10
N ASP A 126 2.71 17.43 -0.37
CA ASP A 126 3.74 16.81 -1.21
C ASP A 126 4.62 15.88 -0.35
N CYS A 127 4.26 14.60 -0.31
CA CYS A 127 4.86 13.63 0.60
C CYS A 127 6.31 13.31 0.27
N GLN A 128 7.14 13.20 1.32
CA GLN A 128 8.54 12.74 1.24
C GLN A 128 8.75 11.35 1.88
N GLY A 129 7.69 10.77 2.45
CA GLY A 129 7.69 9.47 3.13
C GLY A 129 6.30 8.85 3.14
N THR A 130 6.19 7.58 3.53
CA THR A 130 4.89 6.91 3.71
C THR A 130 4.24 7.24 5.04
N GLY A 131 2.90 7.28 5.03
CA GLY A 131 2.09 7.49 6.23
C GLY A 131 1.37 6.23 6.74
N LYS A 132 0.76 6.32 7.92
CA LYS A 132 0.13 5.18 8.63
C LYS A 132 -1.19 5.60 9.33
N PRO A 133 -2.19 4.71 9.44
CA PRO A 133 -2.35 3.51 8.65
C PRO A 133 -2.61 3.88 7.19
N ALA A 134 -2.08 3.11 6.26
CA ALA A 134 -2.28 3.32 4.83
C ALA A 134 -2.30 1.98 4.10
N THR A 135 -3.35 1.77 3.29
CA THR A 135 -3.34 0.73 2.25
C THR A 135 -2.43 1.20 1.12
N LEU A 136 -1.39 0.43 0.81
CA LEU A 136 -0.37 0.80 -0.17
C LEU A 136 -0.56 0.02 -1.47
N ALA A 137 -0.36 0.68 -2.60
CA ALA A 137 0.01 0.04 -3.86
C ALA A 137 1.52 0.22 -4.05
N GLU A 138 2.23 -0.90 -4.17
CA GLU A 138 3.69 -0.92 -4.25
C GLU A 138 4.13 -1.42 -5.64
N PHE A 139 5.21 -0.85 -6.16
CA PHE A 139 5.65 -1.07 -7.54
C PHE A 139 7.17 -1.14 -7.64
N THR A 140 7.68 -2.12 -8.39
CA THR A 140 9.06 -2.19 -8.88
C THR A 140 9.03 -2.51 -10.37
N MET A 141 9.26 -1.48 -11.20
CA MET A 141 9.11 -1.60 -12.65
C MET A 141 10.31 -2.25 -13.35
N SER A 142 11.48 -2.26 -12.72
CA SER A 142 12.71 -2.87 -13.24
C SER A 142 13.19 -4.04 -12.36
N GLY A 143 12.32 -5.03 -12.13
CA GLY A 143 12.71 -6.22 -11.39
C GLY A 143 13.52 -7.22 -12.24
N SER A 144 13.92 -8.34 -11.62
CA SER A 144 14.71 -9.38 -12.28
C SER A 144 13.99 -9.98 -13.50
N ILE A 145 14.76 -10.35 -14.53
CA ILE A 145 14.28 -11.09 -15.72
C ILE A 145 13.19 -10.32 -16.51
N ASN A 146 13.33 -9.00 -16.66
CA ASN A 146 12.39 -8.14 -17.42
C ASN A 146 10.94 -8.23 -16.90
N LEU A 147 10.76 -8.37 -15.59
CA LEU A 147 9.45 -8.36 -14.92
C LEU A 147 9.22 -7.07 -14.13
N SER A 148 7.96 -6.64 -14.12
CA SER A 148 7.42 -5.64 -13.20
C SER A 148 6.76 -6.37 -12.04
N TYR A 149 7.10 -5.97 -10.81
CA TYR A 149 6.54 -6.50 -9.57
C TYR A 149 5.62 -5.43 -8.96
N TYR A 150 4.47 -5.86 -8.47
CA TYR A 150 3.52 -4.97 -7.81
C TYR A 150 2.62 -5.76 -6.86
N ASP A 151 2.01 -5.05 -5.93
CA ASP A 151 1.15 -5.62 -4.90
C ASP A 151 0.35 -4.55 -4.17
N ILE A 152 -0.65 -5.04 -3.44
CA ILE A 152 -1.31 -4.28 -2.39
C ILE A 152 -0.69 -4.69 -1.06
N SER A 153 -0.35 -3.70 -0.23
CA SER A 153 0.30 -3.93 1.04
C SER A 153 -0.45 -3.29 2.20
N LEU A 154 -0.73 -4.12 3.20
CA LEU A 154 -1.32 -3.77 4.49
C LEU A 154 -0.28 -3.80 5.62
N VAL A 155 1.01 -3.87 5.28
CA VAL A 155 2.11 -3.89 6.25
C VAL A 155 2.08 -2.63 7.14
N ASP A 156 1.73 -1.49 6.55
CA ASP A 156 1.63 -0.21 7.24
C ASP A 156 0.21 0.08 7.78
N GLY A 157 -0.75 -0.80 7.53
CA GLY A 157 -2.14 -0.69 7.99
C GLY A 157 -3.14 -0.74 6.85
N TYR A 158 -4.40 -0.47 7.16
CA TYR A 158 -5.49 -0.36 6.20
C TYR A 158 -6.32 0.89 6.50
N ASN A 159 -6.61 1.72 5.50
CA ASN A 159 -7.46 2.90 5.66
C ASN A 159 -8.53 3.03 4.58
N LEU A 160 -8.21 2.69 3.33
CA LEU A 160 -9.14 2.73 2.21
C LEU A 160 -9.06 1.42 1.41
N PRO A 161 -10.18 0.98 0.79
CA PRO A 161 -10.12 -0.06 -0.22
C PRO A 161 -9.25 0.39 -1.40
N LEU A 162 -8.51 -0.54 -1.98
CA LEU A 162 -7.58 -0.26 -3.07
C LEU A 162 -7.64 -1.37 -4.11
N GLY A 163 -7.58 -1.00 -5.39
CA GLY A 163 -7.37 -1.90 -6.50
C GLY A 163 -6.20 -1.43 -7.37
N ILE A 164 -5.50 -2.38 -7.97
CA ILE A 164 -4.49 -2.12 -9.00
C ILE A 164 -4.99 -2.72 -10.31
N ILE A 165 -5.01 -1.93 -11.37
CA ILE A 165 -5.37 -2.36 -12.72
C ILE A 165 -4.11 -2.27 -13.58
N SER A 166 -3.72 -3.37 -14.19
CA SER A 166 -2.67 -3.34 -15.21
C SER A 166 -3.22 -2.76 -16.53
N LEU A 167 -2.53 -1.76 -17.08
CA LEU A 167 -2.87 -1.13 -18.37
C LEU A 167 -2.22 -1.84 -19.56
N HIS A 168 -1.91 -3.14 -19.44
CA HIS A 168 -1.23 -3.91 -20.48
C HIS A 168 -2.00 -3.96 -21.81
N ILE A 169 -3.34 -3.85 -21.78
CA ILE A 169 -4.20 -3.77 -22.97
C ILE A 169 -3.95 -2.49 -23.78
N GLU A 170 -3.59 -1.40 -23.10
CA GLU A 170 -3.26 -0.11 -23.73
C GLU A 170 -1.84 -0.09 -24.32
N SER A 171 -1.02 -1.09 -24.03
CA SER A 171 0.35 -1.18 -24.53
C SER A 171 0.38 -1.36 -26.05
N SER A 172 1.44 -0.89 -26.70
CA SER A 172 1.73 -1.21 -28.11
C SER A 172 2.40 -2.58 -28.28
N ASP A 173 2.90 -3.21 -27.21
CA ASP A 173 3.52 -4.54 -27.24
C ASP A 173 2.44 -5.64 -27.35
N PRO A 174 2.45 -6.46 -28.42
CA PRO A 174 1.48 -7.54 -28.60
C PRO A 174 1.55 -8.61 -27.50
N ASP A 175 2.71 -8.84 -26.89
CA ASP A 175 2.84 -9.82 -25.80
C ASP A 175 2.12 -9.34 -24.55
N LEU A 176 2.11 -8.03 -24.30
CA LEU A 176 1.42 -7.43 -23.16
C LEU A 176 -0.10 -7.47 -23.33
N LYS A 177 -0.61 -7.30 -24.55
CA LYS A 177 -2.06 -7.34 -24.83
C LYS A 177 -2.72 -8.70 -24.56
N ASN A 178 -1.93 -9.78 -24.62
CA ASN A 178 -2.43 -11.15 -24.45
C ASN A 178 -2.46 -11.62 -22.98
N ILE A 179 -2.04 -10.77 -22.03
CA ILE A 179 -2.07 -11.11 -20.61
C ILE A 179 -3.54 -11.10 -20.12
N PRO A 180 -4.03 -12.16 -19.44
CA PRO A 180 -5.39 -12.15 -18.92
C PRO A 180 -5.56 -11.20 -17.72
N SER A 181 -6.42 -10.19 -17.85
CA SER A 181 -6.69 -9.21 -16.77
C SER A 181 -7.21 -9.82 -15.47
N ASN A 182 -7.87 -10.99 -15.54
CA ASN A 182 -8.36 -11.71 -14.37
C ASN A 182 -7.23 -12.29 -13.49
N THR A 183 -5.99 -12.24 -13.97
CA THR A 183 -4.80 -12.70 -13.22
C THR A 183 -3.89 -11.56 -12.74
N THR A 184 -4.16 -10.31 -13.12
CA THR A 184 -3.23 -9.18 -12.90
C THR A 184 -3.78 -8.06 -12.04
N ASN A 185 -5.07 -8.10 -11.68
CA ASN A 185 -5.72 -6.94 -11.10
C ASN A 185 -6.14 -7.22 -9.64
N PRO A 186 -5.21 -7.15 -8.66
CA PRO A 186 -5.55 -7.38 -7.27
C PRO A 186 -6.48 -6.28 -6.73
N VAL A 187 -7.40 -6.67 -5.86
CA VAL A 187 -8.29 -5.76 -5.14
C VAL A 187 -8.35 -6.15 -3.67
N CYS A 188 -8.28 -5.16 -2.79
CA CYS A 188 -8.44 -5.31 -1.34
C CYS A 188 -9.60 -4.44 -0.86
N ILE A 189 -10.68 -5.09 -0.41
CA ILE A 189 -11.87 -4.46 0.15
C ILE A 189 -12.04 -4.94 1.59
N GLY A 190 -11.50 -4.17 2.53
CA GLY A 190 -11.63 -4.36 3.97
C GLY A 190 -12.62 -3.40 4.64
N SER A 191 -13.50 -2.79 3.85
CA SER A 191 -14.53 -1.85 4.33
C SER A 191 -15.90 -2.33 3.84
N PRO A 192 -16.88 -2.55 4.76
CA PRO A 192 -18.16 -3.16 4.42
C PRO A 192 -19.00 -2.31 3.45
N ASN A 193 -18.87 -0.98 3.47
CA ASN A 193 -19.62 -0.09 2.58
C ASN A 193 -19.27 -0.25 1.10
N PHE A 194 -18.12 -0.87 0.79
CA PHE A 194 -17.68 -1.16 -0.57
C PHE A 194 -17.79 -2.65 -0.92
N LEU A 195 -18.19 -3.48 0.05
CA LEU A 195 -18.34 -4.92 -0.13
C LEU A 195 -19.67 -5.25 -0.81
N GLN A 196 -19.61 -5.89 -1.96
CA GLN A 196 -20.79 -6.39 -2.65
C GLN A 196 -21.24 -7.75 -2.11
N ALA A 197 -22.56 -7.92 -2.01
CA ALA A 197 -23.17 -9.19 -1.65
C ALA A 197 -22.96 -10.23 -2.76
N THR A 198 -22.74 -11.49 -2.37
CA THR A 198 -22.40 -12.57 -3.30
C THR A 198 -23.50 -12.89 -4.31
N ASN A 199 -24.77 -12.65 -3.95
CA ASN A 199 -25.92 -12.79 -4.83
C ASN A 199 -26.09 -11.64 -5.83
N GLN A 200 -25.38 -10.53 -5.64
CA GLN A 200 -25.37 -9.38 -6.57
C GLN A 200 -24.21 -9.49 -7.58
N LEU A 201 -23.32 -10.47 -7.40
CA LEU A 201 -22.31 -10.84 -8.39
C LEU A 201 -22.97 -11.79 -9.40
N GLU A 202 -23.67 -11.24 -10.39
CA GLU A 202 -24.26 -12.06 -11.46
C GLU A 202 -23.19 -12.95 -12.11
N ASN A 203 -23.40 -14.26 -12.05
CA ASN A 203 -22.61 -15.29 -12.74
C ASN A 203 -21.06 -15.21 -12.55
N GLY A 204 -20.60 -14.75 -11.39
CA GLY A 204 -19.18 -14.80 -11.00
C GLY A 204 -18.22 -13.94 -11.83
N THR A 205 -18.72 -12.97 -12.61
CA THR A 205 -17.91 -12.26 -13.62
C THR A 205 -17.96 -10.74 -13.58
N THR A 206 -18.78 -10.11 -12.74
CA THR A 206 -18.97 -8.66 -12.86
C THR A 206 -18.58 -7.93 -11.58
N VAL A 207 -17.37 -7.38 -11.62
CA VAL A 207 -17.12 -6.06 -11.03
C VAL A 207 -18.21 -5.14 -11.62
N PRO A 208 -18.99 -4.39 -10.81
CA PRO A 208 -20.23 -3.73 -11.26
C PRO A 208 -20.00 -2.86 -12.49
N SER A 209 -21.00 -2.73 -13.37
CA SER A 209 -20.95 -1.96 -14.62
C SER A 209 -20.58 -0.47 -14.48
N ASN A 210 -20.51 0.06 -13.25
CA ASN A 210 -20.06 1.41 -12.92
C ASN A 210 -18.65 1.45 -12.29
N SER A 211 -17.97 0.31 -12.23
CA SER A 211 -16.58 0.20 -11.82
C SER A 211 -15.72 0.14 -13.08
N THR A 212 -14.90 1.16 -13.24
CA THR A 212 -13.87 1.33 -14.27
C THR A 212 -12.73 0.30 -14.16
N ILE A 213 -12.95 -0.86 -13.55
CA ILE A 213 -12.05 -2.02 -13.70
C ILE A 213 -12.46 -2.67 -15.02
N GLY A 214 -11.81 -2.24 -16.10
CA GLY A 214 -12.21 -2.45 -17.49
C GLY A 214 -12.83 -3.82 -17.79
N SER A 215 -14.01 -3.79 -18.43
CA SER A 215 -14.75 -4.90 -19.06
C SER A 215 -13.97 -6.22 -19.13
N ILE A 216 -14.01 -7.01 -18.06
CA ILE A 216 -13.30 -8.28 -17.98
C ILE A 216 -14.19 -9.35 -18.62
N THR A 217 -13.79 -9.87 -19.78
CA THR A 217 -14.39 -11.05 -20.42
C THR A 217 -14.10 -12.37 -19.69
N TYR A 218 -13.32 -12.31 -18.61
CA TYR A 218 -12.86 -13.45 -17.80
C TYR A 218 -13.31 -13.29 -16.34
N SER A 219 -13.67 -14.39 -15.69
CA SER A 219 -14.02 -14.40 -14.25
C SER A 219 -12.75 -14.16 -13.41
N THR A 220 -12.71 -13.05 -12.68
CA THR A 220 -11.68 -12.78 -11.68
C THR A 220 -11.96 -13.59 -10.42
N PRO A 221 -10.99 -14.37 -9.90
CA PRO A 221 -11.12 -15.06 -8.63
C PRO A 221 -11.36 -14.09 -7.45
N LEU A 222 -12.48 -14.28 -6.74
CA LEU A 222 -12.89 -13.44 -5.61
C LEU A 222 -12.96 -14.23 -4.30
N GLU A 223 -12.73 -13.54 -3.19
CA GLU A 223 -13.11 -13.98 -1.86
C GLU A 223 -14.64 -13.99 -1.78
N MET A 224 -15.26 -15.16 -1.54
CA MET A 224 -16.72 -15.32 -1.54
C MET A 224 -17.33 -15.74 -0.20
N THR A 225 -16.50 -15.90 0.83
CA THR A 225 -16.89 -16.49 2.13
C THR A 225 -17.21 -15.45 3.20
N LEU A 226 -16.64 -14.25 3.13
CA LEU A 226 -16.82 -13.24 4.17
C LEU A 226 -18.16 -12.51 4.04
N SER A 227 -18.90 -12.42 5.14
CA SER A 227 -20.08 -11.56 5.19
C SER A 227 -19.69 -10.09 5.40
N THR A 228 -20.61 -9.17 5.10
CA THR A 228 -20.47 -7.74 5.46
C THR A 228 -20.18 -7.56 6.94
N HIS A 229 -20.78 -8.38 7.80
CA HIS A 229 -20.49 -8.40 9.23
C HIS A 229 -19.05 -8.84 9.52
N ALA A 230 -18.53 -9.90 8.88
CA ALA A 230 -17.14 -10.29 9.08
C ALA A 230 -16.15 -9.20 8.65
N VAL A 231 -16.44 -8.49 7.56
CA VAL A 231 -15.62 -7.37 7.07
C VAL A 231 -15.76 -6.12 7.95
N SER A 232 -16.87 -5.86 8.62
CA SER A 232 -16.94 -4.71 9.54
C SER A 232 -16.15 -4.92 10.85
N GLN A 233 -15.80 -6.18 11.19
CA GLN A 233 -15.23 -6.53 12.49
C GLN A 233 -13.77 -7.05 12.41
N TRP A 234 -13.17 -7.13 11.22
CA TRP A 234 -11.87 -7.80 11.05
C TRP A 234 -10.72 -7.10 11.77
N CYS A 235 -10.77 -5.77 11.89
CA CYS A 235 -9.74 -5.00 12.58
C CYS A 235 -9.82 -5.22 14.11
N PRO A 236 -8.74 -5.65 14.78
CA PRO A 236 -8.70 -5.74 16.22
C PRO A 236 -8.84 -4.38 16.92
N TRP A 237 -9.60 -4.31 18.01
CA TRP A 237 -9.87 -3.07 18.77
C TRP A 237 -8.64 -2.25 19.16
N PRO A 238 -7.52 -2.83 19.66
CA PRO A 238 -6.34 -2.02 20.01
C PRO A 238 -5.64 -1.33 18.82
N LEU A 239 -6.04 -1.69 17.60
CA LEU A 239 -5.44 -1.25 16.33
C LEU A 239 -6.33 -0.27 15.56
N GLN A 240 -7.59 -0.11 15.97
CA GLN A 240 -8.50 0.89 15.44
C GLN A 240 -8.01 2.31 15.77
N ILE A 241 -8.21 3.28 14.86
CA ILE A 241 -7.84 4.68 15.08
C ILE A 241 -8.81 5.36 16.04
N GLN A 242 -10.10 4.99 16.00
CA GLN A 242 -11.17 5.50 16.85
C GLN A 242 -11.90 4.35 17.56
N PRO A 243 -11.20 3.59 18.43
CA PRO A 243 -11.79 2.44 19.08
C PRO A 243 -13.00 2.87 19.95
N PRO A 244 -14.07 2.05 20.02
CA PRO A 244 -15.26 2.41 20.77
C PRO A 244 -14.93 2.62 22.26
N PRO A 245 -15.67 3.48 22.98
CA PRO A 245 -15.48 3.67 24.41
C PRO A 245 -15.53 2.33 25.14
N LYS A 246 -14.58 2.09 26.04
CA LYS A 246 -14.54 0.84 26.81
C LYS A 246 -15.76 0.76 27.75
N PRO A 247 -16.48 -0.36 27.80
CA PRO A 247 -17.55 -0.55 28.80
C PRO A 247 -16.98 -0.57 30.23
N GLY A 248 -17.73 -0.03 31.20
CA GLY A 248 -17.45 -0.20 32.63
C GLY A 248 -16.02 0.17 33.06
N ALA A 249 -15.36 -0.74 33.79
CA ALA A 249 -14.05 -0.55 34.45
C ALA A 249 -12.83 -0.42 33.49
N GLY A 250 -13.02 0.07 32.27
CA GLY A 250 -11.94 0.24 31.29
C GLY A 250 -11.45 -1.07 30.67
N VAL A 251 -12.29 -2.11 30.65
CA VAL A 251 -12.01 -3.42 30.07
C VAL A 251 -13.05 -3.73 29.00
N TYR A 252 -12.58 -4.22 27.86
CA TYR A 252 -13.45 -4.75 26.82
C TYR A 252 -13.94 -6.14 27.23
N PRO A 253 -15.24 -6.36 27.43
CA PRO A 253 -15.78 -7.65 27.84
C PRO A 253 -15.61 -8.66 26.70
N TYR A 254 -15.01 -9.81 27.03
CA TYR A 254 -14.76 -10.93 26.11
C TYR A 254 -15.67 -12.12 26.44
N PRO A 255 -16.28 -12.80 25.45
CA PRO A 255 -16.28 -12.47 24.02
C PRO A 255 -17.22 -11.28 23.70
N ASP A 256 -16.79 -10.47 22.74
CA ASP A 256 -17.25 -9.10 22.49
C ASP A 256 -18.43 -9.04 21.48
N ASP A 257 -19.22 -10.11 21.36
CA ASP A 257 -20.21 -10.32 20.29
C ASP A 257 -21.46 -9.42 20.38
N GLY A 258 -21.64 -8.69 21.49
CA GLY A 258 -22.79 -7.82 21.73
C GLY A 258 -22.55 -6.31 21.57
N ILE A 259 -21.34 -5.84 21.24
CA ILE A 259 -21.03 -4.40 21.17
C ILE A 259 -21.02 -3.92 19.71
N ALA A 260 -21.94 -3.01 19.38
CA ALA A 260 -21.99 -2.38 18.07
C ALA A 260 -20.69 -1.63 17.78
N ARG A 261 -20.04 -1.96 16.66
CA ARG A 261 -18.86 -1.23 16.18
C ARG A 261 -19.27 -0.17 15.16
N PRO A 262 -18.52 0.92 15.03
CA PRO A 262 -18.66 1.80 13.87
C PRO A 262 -18.51 0.98 12.58
N ASP A 263 -19.26 1.33 11.54
CA ASP A 263 -19.33 0.55 10.30
C ASP A 263 -17.96 0.32 9.67
N PHE A 264 -17.02 1.24 9.85
CA PHE A 264 -15.61 1.04 9.49
C PHE A 264 -14.68 2.01 10.24
N ASP A 265 -13.56 1.51 10.76
CA ASP A 265 -12.48 2.28 11.38
C ASP A 265 -11.14 1.86 10.77
N PRO A 266 -10.31 2.80 10.27
CA PRO A 266 -8.96 2.51 9.81
C PRO A 266 -8.15 1.70 10.83
N CYS A 267 -7.37 0.74 10.31
CA CYS A 267 -6.70 -0.26 11.11
C CYS A 267 -5.18 -0.13 11.02
N LEU A 268 -4.53 0.18 12.14
CA LEU A 268 -3.08 0.11 12.27
C LEU A 268 -2.61 -1.35 12.19
N SER A 269 -1.49 -1.59 11.51
CA SER A 269 -0.77 -2.84 11.73
C SER A 269 -0.14 -2.85 13.13
N LEU A 270 0.22 -4.04 13.63
CA LEU A 270 0.94 -4.15 14.90
C LEU A 270 2.29 -3.42 14.86
N CYS A 271 2.95 -3.35 13.69
CA CYS A 271 4.16 -2.56 13.52
C CYS A 271 3.86 -1.07 13.62
N SER A 272 2.84 -0.58 12.91
CA SER A 272 2.44 0.83 12.93
C SER A 272 2.01 1.28 14.32
N ARG A 273 1.38 0.41 15.11
CA ARG A 273 0.92 0.74 16.47
C ARG A 273 2.05 0.76 17.51
N TYR A 274 2.94 -0.23 17.47
CA TYR A 274 3.87 -0.49 18.58
C TYR A 274 5.36 -0.34 18.24
N GLY A 275 5.73 -0.31 16.95
CA GLY A 275 7.13 -0.17 16.52
C GLY A 275 8.08 -1.27 16.98
N LYS A 276 7.58 -2.40 17.51
CA LYS A 276 8.43 -3.47 18.06
C LYS A 276 9.04 -4.29 16.95
N SER A 277 10.30 -4.69 17.11
CA SER A 277 11.07 -5.41 16.09
C SER A 277 10.43 -6.73 15.64
N ASN A 278 9.74 -7.43 16.53
CA ASN A 278 9.01 -8.66 16.19
C ASN A 278 7.76 -8.42 15.33
N TYR A 279 7.14 -7.24 15.44
CA TYR A 279 5.99 -6.87 14.61
C TYR A 279 6.43 -6.22 13.30
N CYS A 280 7.53 -5.46 13.33
CA CYS A 280 8.11 -4.79 12.19
C CYS A 280 9.11 -5.64 11.41
N CYS A 281 9.36 -6.88 11.85
CA CYS A 281 10.28 -7.80 11.19
C CYS A 281 11.69 -7.23 11.00
N THR A 282 12.23 -6.60 12.05
CA THR A 282 13.56 -5.94 12.03
C THR A 282 14.55 -6.58 13.00
N GLY A 283 15.84 -6.31 12.80
CA GLY A 283 16.92 -6.81 13.66
C GLY A 283 16.93 -8.33 13.73
N LYS A 284 16.80 -8.89 14.94
CA LYS A 284 16.76 -10.35 15.16
C LYS A 284 15.54 -11.05 14.54
N HIS A 285 14.49 -10.30 14.19
CA HIS A 285 13.31 -10.78 13.47
C HIS A 285 13.38 -10.43 11.98
N GLY A 286 14.58 -10.15 11.49
CA GLY A 286 14.88 -9.73 10.14
C GLY A 286 14.92 -10.85 9.09
N THR A 287 14.34 -12.00 9.37
CA THR A 287 14.32 -13.08 8.38
C THR A 287 12.97 -13.77 8.43
N ALA A 288 12.56 -14.36 7.31
CA ALA A 288 11.25 -15.00 7.16
C ALA A 288 11.04 -16.11 8.21
N ASP A 289 12.09 -16.85 8.57
CA ASP A 289 12.08 -17.89 9.61
C ASP A 289 11.92 -17.33 11.03
N LYS A 290 12.22 -16.05 11.25
CA LYS A 290 12.22 -15.40 12.59
C LYS A 290 11.08 -14.40 12.80
N CYS A 291 10.33 -14.07 11.76
CA CYS A 291 9.17 -13.19 11.84
C CYS A 291 7.91 -13.93 11.39
N SER A 292 7.08 -14.32 12.35
CA SER A 292 5.86 -15.09 12.08
C SER A 292 4.63 -14.19 11.94
N PRO A 293 3.59 -14.63 11.20
CA PRO A 293 2.32 -13.95 11.13
C PRO A 293 1.70 -13.71 12.53
N ASN A 294 1.23 -12.50 12.78
CA ASN A 294 0.64 -12.06 14.03
C ASN A 294 -0.90 -11.97 13.94
N MET A 295 -1.57 -11.55 15.02
CA MET A 295 -3.05 -11.48 15.03
C MET A 295 -3.62 -10.50 13.99
N TYR A 296 -2.93 -9.39 13.72
CA TYR A 296 -3.33 -8.44 12.69
C TYR A 296 -3.15 -9.04 11.30
N SER A 297 -1.96 -9.58 11.01
CA SER A 297 -1.65 -10.07 9.67
C SER A 297 -2.55 -11.24 9.28
N LYS A 298 -2.86 -12.15 10.22
CA LYS A 298 -3.84 -13.22 10.02
C LYS A 298 -5.26 -12.71 9.75
N ALA A 299 -5.67 -11.61 10.39
CA ALA A 299 -6.98 -11.02 10.15
C ALA A 299 -7.04 -10.29 8.81
N ALA A 300 -6.02 -9.47 8.51
CA ALA A 300 -5.85 -8.77 7.23
C ALA A 300 -5.85 -9.73 6.04
N LYS A 301 -5.11 -10.84 6.14
CA LYS A 301 -5.04 -11.86 5.07
C LYS A 301 -6.38 -12.55 4.79
N LYS A 302 -7.24 -12.72 5.80
CA LYS A 302 -8.59 -13.27 5.56
C LYS A 302 -9.43 -12.34 4.69
N VAL A 303 -9.28 -11.03 4.91
CA VAL A 303 -10.08 -10.00 4.23
C VAL A 303 -9.51 -9.62 2.88
N CYS A 304 -8.18 -9.57 2.74
CA CYS A 304 -7.49 -9.30 1.49
C CYS A 304 -6.45 -10.41 1.23
N PRO A 305 -6.87 -11.56 0.65
CA PRO A 305 -5.99 -12.72 0.43
C PRO A 305 -4.76 -12.41 -0.42
N ASP A 306 -4.94 -11.60 -1.47
CA ASP A 306 -3.89 -11.21 -2.41
C ASP A 306 -2.99 -10.08 -1.90
N ALA A 307 -3.29 -9.46 -0.74
CA ALA A 307 -2.50 -8.35 -0.21
C ALA A 307 -1.46 -8.82 0.81
N TYR A 308 -0.30 -8.17 0.86
CA TYR A 308 0.69 -8.37 1.92
C TYR A 308 0.08 -7.97 3.27
N SER A 309 0.09 -8.89 4.22
CA SER A 309 -0.43 -8.64 5.58
C SER A 309 0.68 -8.36 6.61
N TYR A 310 1.92 -8.71 6.28
CA TYR A 310 3.15 -8.40 7.02
C TYR A 310 4.38 -8.54 6.10
N ALA A 311 5.58 -8.21 6.59
CA ALA A 311 6.77 -8.01 5.76
C ALA A 311 7.30 -9.25 5.00
N TYR A 312 6.96 -10.48 5.40
CA TYR A 312 7.41 -11.72 4.75
C TYR A 312 6.25 -12.55 4.18
N ASP A 313 5.18 -11.88 3.74
CA ASP A 313 3.98 -12.49 3.18
C ASP A 313 4.05 -12.60 1.64
N ASP A 314 5.11 -13.20 1.10
CA ASP A 314 5.47 -13.08 -0.32
C ASP A 314 4.72 -14.05 -1.24
N THR A 315 4.62 -15.33 -0.88
CA THR A 315 4.14 -16.40 -1.77
C THR A 315 2.73 -16.24 -2.33
N THR A 316 1.87 -15.44 -1.68
CA THR A 316 0.48 -15.23 -2.13
C THR A 316 0.13 -13.75 -2.33
N SER A 317 1.13 -12.86 -2.43
CA SER A 317 0.85 -11.42 -2.48
C SER A 317 1.70 -10.62 -3.47
N THR A 318 2.73 -11.21 -4.06
CA THR A 318 3.45 -10.58 -5.17
C THR A 318 2.78 -10.88 -6.50
N PHE A 319 2.47 -9.85 -7.28
CA PHE A 319 2.09 -9.98 -8.67
C PHE A 319 3.27 -9.65 -9.58
N THR A 320 3.39 -10.40 -10.67
CA THR A 320 4.44 -10.21 -11.67
C THR A 320 3.85 -10.17 -13.06
N VAL A 321 4.24 -9.18 -13.85
CA VAL A 321 3.91 -9.09 -15.28
C VAL A 321 5.16 -8.76 -16.09
N LYS A 322 5.16 -9.06 -17.39
CA LYS A 322 6.22 -8.62 -18.29
C LYS A 322 6.34 -7.08 -18.22
N GLN A 323 7.57 -6.57 -18.23
CA GLN A 323 7.82 -5.13 -18.25
C GLN A 323 7.19 -4.46 -19.47
N GLY A 324 6.76 -3.21 -19.29
CA GLY A 324 6.22 -2.36 -20.37
C GLY A 324 4.81 -1.86 -20.11
N ALA A 325 4.04 -2.56 -19.27
CA ALA A 325 2.69 -2.14 -18.92
C ALA A 325 2.70 -0.94 -17.95
N GLY A 326 1.74 -0.04 -18.15
CA GLY A 326 1.35 0.97 -17.16
C GLY A 326 0.38 0.41 -16.12
N PHE A 327 0.01 1.24 -15.14
CA PHE A 327 -0.90 0.83 -14.05
C PHE A 327 -1.88 1.94 -13.67
N GLU A 328 -3.07 1.55 -13.23
CA GLU A 328 -4.03 2.43 -12.58
C GLU A 328 -4.25 1.96 -11.14
N VAL A 329 -4.17 2.90 -10.19
CA VAL A 329 -4.52 2.67 -8.78
C VAL A 329 -5.90 3.28 -8.54
N VAL A 330 -6.85 2.44 -8.18
CA VAL A 330 -8.23 2.86 -7.90
C VAL A 330 -8.48 2.82 -6.40
N PHE A 331 -8.82 3.95 -5.81
CA PHE A 331 -9.26 4.03 -4.42
C PHE A 331 -10.76 3.83 -4.32
N CYS A 332 -11.19 3.09 -3.29
CA CYS A 332 -12.58 2.74 -3.04
C CYS A 332 -13.30 2.00 -4.20
N PRO A 333 -12.69 1.00 -4.85
CA PRO A 333 -13.44 0.14 -5.77
C PRO A 333 -14.57 -0.56 -5.01
N SER A 334 -15.73 -0.70 -5.66
CA SER A 334 -16.82 -1.54 -5.16
C SER A 334 -16.68 -2.96 -5.68
N GLY A 335 -16.88 -3.96 -4.82
CA GLY A 335 -16.75 -5.36 -5.20
C GLY A 335 -16.40 -6.26 -4.03
N ARG A 336 -15.53 -7.25 -4.26
CA ARG A 336 -14.96 -8.11 -3.23
C ARG A 336 -13.45 -8.21 -3.43
N SER A 337 -12.71 -8.51 -2.36
CA SER A 337 -11.27 -8.74 -2.47
C SER A 337 -10.98 -9.91 -3.40
N THR A 338 -9.88 -9.84 -4.13
CA THR A 338 -9.44 -10.92 -5.00
C THR A 338 -8.71 -12.02 -4.22
N ASN A 339 -8.71 -13.23 -4.78
CA ASN A 339 -7.89 -14.36 -4.32
C ASN A 339 -7.15 -15.04 -5.48
N ILE A 340 -6.70 -14.23 -6.44
CA ILE A 340 -6.05 -14.63 -7.69
C ILE A 340 -4.86 -15.54 -7.40
N GLN A 341 -3.95 -15.16 -6.49
CA GLN A 341 -2.73 -15.91 -6.24
C GLN A 341 -3.00 -17.31 -5.70
N LYS A 342 -4.06 -17.44 -4.88
CA LYS A 342 -4.52 -18.75 -4.39
C LYS A 342 -5.07 -19.61 -5.52
N SER A 343 -5.80 -19.03 -6.47
CA SER A 343 -6.37 -19.77 -7.60
C SER A 343 -5.31 -20.22 -8.62
N LEU A 344 -4.18 -19.53 -8.72
CA LEU A 344 -3.08 -19.86 -9.63
C LEU A 344 -2.16 -20.96 -9.06
N THR A 345 -2.27 -21.28 -7.77
CA THR A 345 -1.43 -22.27 -7.08
C THR A 345 -2.14 -23.60 -6.82
N THR A 346 -3.44 -23.70 -7.13
CA THR A 346 -4.28 -24.90 -7.05
C THR A 346 -4.45 -25.56 -8.41
#